data_AF-A0A653XCZ6-F1
#
_entry.id   AF-A0A653XCZ6-F1
#
_cell.length_a   1.000
_cell.length_b   1.000
_cell.length_c   1.000
_cell.angle_alpha   90.00
_cell.angle_beta   90.00
_cell.angle_gamma   90.00
#
_symmetry.space_group_name_H-M   'P 1'
#
loop_
_entity.id
_entity.type
_entity.pdbx_description
1 polymer ?
#
loop_
_entity_poly.entity_id
_entity_poly.type
_entity_poly.pdbx_seq_one_letter_code
_entity_poly.pdbx_strand_id
1 'polypeptide(L)'
;MSTTTIVIIVVVVVLLIAAAIAVALAARKKKATARREKAGHLRQQAAAGTPDAQRSRAEAQRAEADAEIARQEAARAEQRAQQARLGHQTEEARIEDRVREADRIDPDVNQRRDDYSPQTPEAAPQTRPMDTTNDPRTPADGTHRAAPSTPEAPGVPGAPGTGTSSHPDRG
;
A
#
# COMPACT_ATOMS: atom_id res chain seq x y z
N MET A 1 -62.48 -64.39 1.32
CA MET A 1 -61.19 -64.30 0.60
C MET A 1 -60.63 -65.69 0.45
N SER A 2 -60.26 -66.09 -0.76
CA SER A 2 -59.75 -67.44 -1.05
C SER A 2 -58.30 -67.58 -0.58
N THR A 3 -57.89 -68.77 -0.13
CA THR A 3 -56.51 -69.07 0.28
C THR A 3 -55.49 -68.66 -0.79
N THR A 4 -55.83 -68.83 -2.07
CA THR A 4 -55.03 -68.37 -3.22
C THR A 4 -54.79 -66.85 -3.21
N THR A 5 -55.80 -66.05 -2.89
CA THR A 5 -55.67 -64.58 -2.79
C THR A 5 -54.74 -64.20 -1.65
N ILE A 6 -54.83 -64.89 -0.50
CA ILE A 6 -53.95 -64.66 0.65
C ILE A 6 -52.49 -64.98 0.29
N VAL A 7 -52.25 -66.12 -0.37
CA VAL A 7 -50.90 -66.53 -0.80
C VAL A 7 -50.29 -65.51 -1.77
N ILE A 8 -51.06 -65.03 -2.75
CA ILE A 8 -50.58 -64.02 -3.70
C ILE A 8 -50.21 -62.73 -2.98
N ILE A 9 -51.05 -62.25 -2.04
CA ILE A 9 -50.77 -61.03 -1.27
C ILE A 9 -49.48 -61.19 -0.46
N VAL A 10 -49.29 -62.33 0.21
CA VAL A 10 -48.07 -62.59 1.00
C VAL A 10 -46.83 -62.59 0.10
N VAL A 11 -46.88 -63.22 -1.07
CA VAL A 11 -45.75 -63.25 -2.01
C VAL A 11 -45.42 -61.83 -2.51
N VAL A 12 -46.43 -61.03 -2.85
CA VAL A 12 -46.23 -59.64 -3.28
C VAL A 12 -45.60 -58.80 -2.16
N VAL A 13 -46.07 -58.94 -0.92
CA VAL A 13 -45.49 -58.23 0.24
C VAL A 13 -44.03 -58.62 0.46
N VAL A 14 -43.70 -59.91 0.36
CA VAL A 14 -42.31 -60.37 0.51
C VAL A 14 -41.41 -59.80 -0.60
N LEU A 15 -41.89 -59.75 -1.85
CA LEU A 15 -41.15 -59.14 -2.96
C LEU A 15 -40.94 -57.63 -2.76
N LEU A 16 -41.93 -56.91 -2.24
CA LEU A 16 -41.81 -55.48 -1.93
C LEU A 16 -40.77 -55.24 -0.83
N ILE A 17 -40.76 -56.07 0.22
CA ILE A 17 -39.76 -55.98 1.29
C ILE A 17 -38.35 -56.27 0.75
N ALA A 18 -38.19 -57.31 -0.08
CA ALA A 18 -36.91 -57.64 -0.70
C ALA A 18 -36.39 -56.50 -1.59
N ALA A 19 -37.27 -55.90 -2.40
CA ALA A 19 -36.92 -54.75 -3.24
C ALA A 19 -36.50 -53.52 -2.40
N ALA A 20 -37.22 -53.23 -1.31
CA ALA A 20 -36.88 -52.13 -0.41
C ALA A 20 -35.50 -52.29 0.23
N ILE A 21 -35.16 -53.52 0.66
CA ILE A 21 -33.84 -53.84 1.24
C ILE A 21 -32.73 -53.67 0.20
N ALA A 22 -32.93 -54.15 -1.03
CA ALA A 22 -31.96 -54.02 -2.11
C ALA A 22 -31.63 -52.55 -2.44
N VAL A 23 -32.66 -51.70 -2.54
CA VAL A 23 -32.50 -50.26 -2.79
C VAL A 23 -31.76 -49.56 -1.64
N ALA A 24 -32.09 -49.89 -0.39
CA ALA A 24 -31.42 -49.32 0.78
C ALA A 24 -29.92 -49.65 0.82
N LEU A 25 -29.53 -50.87 0.47
CA LEU A 25 -28.12 -51.29 0.41
C LEU A 25 -27.37 -50.62 -0.74
N ALA A 26 -27.99 -50.47 -1.91
CA ALA A 26 -27.41 -49.78 -3.06
C ALA A 26 -27.16 -48.28 -2.76
N ALA A 27 -28.12 -47.62 -2.10
CA ALA A 27 -27.99 -46.22 -1.70
C ALA A 27 -26.85 -46.01 -0.68
N ARG A 28 -26.65 -46.96 0.25
CA ARG A 28 -25.53 -46.91 1.21
C ARG A 28 -24.17 -47.04 0.52
N LYS A 29 -24.04 -47.93 -0.47
CA LYS A 29 -22.81 -48.09 -1.26
C LYS A 29 -22.47 -46.81 -2.05
N LYS A 30 -23.45 -46.20 -2.73
CA LYS A 30 -23.25 -44.93 -3.45
C LYS A 30 -22.85 -43.76 -2.54
N LYS A 31 -23.39 -43.70 -1.32
CA LYS A 31 -23.00 -42.67 -0.34
C LYS A 31 -21.56 -42.87 0.16
N ALA A 32 -21.08 -44.10 0.27
CA ALA A 32 -19.71 -44.39 0.69
C ALA A 32 -18.67 -43.99 -0.38
N THR A 33 -18.98 -44.20 -1.66
CA THR A 33 -18.10 -43.78 -2.78
C THR A 33 -18.06 -42.27 -2.92
N ALA A 34 -19.22 -41.60 -2.88
CA ALA A 34 -19.29 -40.13 -2.95
C ALA A 34 -18.56 -39.44 -1.77
N ARG A 35 -18.51 -40.07 -0.60
CA ARG A 35 -17.73 -39.57 0.55
C ARG A 35 -16.22 -39.71 0.34
N ARG A 36 -15.76 -40.78 -0.32
CA ARG A 36 -14.33 -40.97 -0.65
C ARG A 36 -13.85 -39.96 -1.69
N GLU A 37 -14.64 -39.68 -2.72
CA GLU A 37 -14.32 -38.68 -3.75
C GLU A 37 -14.22 -37.27 -3.16
N LYS A 38 -15.17 -36.90 -2.29
CA LYS A 38 -15.14 -35.61 -1.58
C LYS A 38 -13.90 -35.44 -0.69
N ALA A 39 -13.46 -36.51 -0.04
CA ALA A 39 -12.24 -36.49 0.77
C ALA A 39 -10.97 -36.33 -0.08
N GLY A 40 -10.90 -36.94 -1.27
CA GLY A 40 -9.80 -36.75 -2.21
C GLY A 40 -9.73 -35.30 -2.72
N HIS A 41 -10.87 -34.74 -3.08
CA HIS A 41 -10.96 -33.36 -3.56
C HIS A 41 -10.53 -32.34 -2.49
N LEU A 42 -10.91 -32.54 -1.23
CA LEU A 42 -10.52 -31.66 -0.12
C LEU A 42 -9.01 -31.70 0.14
N ARG A 43 -8.36 -32.88 0.01
CA ARG A 43 -6.90 -33.02 0.14
C ARG A 43 -6.15 -32.33 -1.00
N GLN A 44 -6.68 -32.40 -2.22
CA GLN A 44 -6.11 -31.70 -3.38
C GLN A 44 -6.23 -30.18 -3.23
N GLN A 45 -7.37 -29.67 -2.74
CA GLN A 45 -7.56 -28.26 -2.46
C GLN A 45 -6.63 -27.74 -1.36
N ALA A 46 -6.44 -28.52 -0.29
CA ALA A 46 -5.49 -28.17 0.77
C ALA A 46 -4.04 -28.14 0.27
N ALA A 47 -3.66 -29.10 -0.59
CA ALA A 47 -2.34 -29.11 -1.23
C ALA A 47 -2.15 -27.92 -2.20
N ALA A 48 -3.20 -27.55 -2.95
CA ALA A 48 -3.16 -26.43 -3.90
C ALA A 48 -3.10 -25.05 -3.22
N GLY A 49 -3.70 -24.88 -2.03
CA GLY A 49 -3.63 -23.63 -1.27
C GLY A 49 -2.34 -23.44 -0.46
N THR A 50 -1.50 -24.48 -0.34
CA THR A 50 -0.24 -24.43 0.43
C THR A 50 0.84 -23.55 -0.23
N PRO A 51 1.07 -23.61 -1.56
CA PRO A 51 2.00 -22.70 -2.25
C PRO A 51 1.63 -21.22 -2.11
N ASP A 52 0.34 -20.88 -2.22
CA ASP A 52 -0.12 -19.49 -2.10
C ASP A 52 0.06 -18.96 -0.67
N ALA A 53 -0.21 -19.79 0.33
CA ALA A 53 0.07 -19.46 1.72
C ALA A 53 1.57 -19.25 1.98
N GLN A 54 2.45 -20.04 1.33
CA GLN A 54 3.90 -19.85 1.44
C GLN A 54 4.37 -18.58 0.72
N ARG A 55 3.83 -18.26 -0.46
CA ARG A 55 4.11 -17.01 -1.17
C ARG A 55 3.71 -15.79 -0.36
N SER A 56 2.49 -15.80 0.19
CA SER A 56 2.01 -14.73 1.08
C SER A 56 2.90 -14.55 2.32
N ARG A 57 3.37 -15.66 2.93
CA ARG A 57 4.34 -15.58 4.05
C ARG A 57 5.68 -15.00 3.62
N ALA A 58 6.20 -15.38 2.45
CA ALA A 58 7.45 -14.85 1.94
C ALA A 58 7.33 -13.35 1.59
N GLU A 59 6.19 -12.92 1.03
CA GLU A 59 5.89 -11.52 0.76
C GLU A 59 5.78 -10.71 2.06
N ALA A 60 5.09 -11.24 3.08
CA ALA A 60 5.01 -10.61 4.39
C ALA A 60 6.40 -10.43 5.02
N GLN A 61 7.23 -11.48 5.00
CA GLN A 61 8.60 -11.41 5.53
C GLN A 61 9.47 -10.40 4.80
N ARG A 62 9.32 -10.29 3.46
CA ARG A 62 10.03 -9.28 2.67
C ARG A 62 9.58 -7.87 3.04
N ALA A 63 8.27 -7.63 3.12
CA ALA A 63 7.72 -6.34 3.50
C ALA A 63 8.16 -5.93 4.92
N GLU A 64 8.24 -6.88 5.87
CA GLU A 64 8.76 -6.64 7.21
C GLU A 64 10.25 -6.27 7.19
N ALA A 65 11.07 -6.96 6.40
CA ALA A 65 12.49 -6.64 6.25
C ALA A 65 12.71 -5.26 5.63
N ASP A 66 11.97 -4.92 4.57
CA ASP A 66 12.03 -3.61 3.92
C ASP A 66 11.63 -2.48 4.88
N ALA A 67 10.60 -2.71 5.70
CA ALA A 67 10.17 -1.76 6.72
C ALA A 67 11.24 -1.54 7.80
N GLU A 68 11.97 -2.58 8.19
CA GLU A 68 13.06 -2.47 9.16
C GLU A 68 14.25 -1.69 8.59
N ILE A 69 14.62 -1.93 7.33
CA ILE A 69 15.66 -1.17 6.63
C ILE A 69 15.28 0.32 6.59
N ALA A 70 14.06 0.64 6.18
CA ALA A 70 13.58 2.03 6.12
C ALA A 70 13.63 2.73 7.48
N ARG A 71 13.30 2.04 8.58
CA ARG A 71 13.42 2.59 9.95
C ARG A 71 14.87 2.88 10.32
N GLN A 72 15.79 1.98 9.99
CA GLN A 72 17.20 2.17 10.28
C GLN A 72 17.79 3.33 9.47
N GLU A 73 17.40 3.47 8.21
CA GLU A 73 17.80 4.61 7.38
C GLU A 73 17.25 5.94 7.92
N ALA A 74 15.99 5.96 8.34
CA ALA A 74 15.39 7.13 8.98
C ALA A 74 16.14 7.52 10.26
N ALA A 75 16.43 6.54 11.14
CA ALA A 75 17.20 6.79 12.36
C ALA A 75 18.60 7.35 12.06
N ARG A 76 19.28 6.84 11.01
CA ARG A 76 20.58 7.39 10.57
C ARG A 76 20.45 8.80 10.00
N ALA A 77 19.37 9.10 9.29
CA ALA A 77 19.11 10.45 8.79
C ALA A 77 18.87 11.44 9.93
N GLU A 78 18.09 11.05 10.95
CA GLU A 78 17.84 11.85 12.15
C GLU A 78 19.13 12.12 12.92
N GLN A 79 19.98 11.11 13.12
CA GLN A 79 21.28 11.28 13.78
C GLN A 79 22.16 12.29 13.04
N ARG A 80 22.24 12.20 11.69
CA ARG A 80 22.98 13.16 10.88
C ARG A 80 22.41 14.57 11.00
N ALA A 81 21.10 14.71 10.99
CA ALA A 81 20.44 16.01 11.18
C ALA A 81 20.72 16.61 12.56
N GLN A 82 20.68 15.80 13.62
CA GLN A 82 21.03 16.24 14.97
C GLN A 82 22.49 16.69 15.07
N GLN A 83 23.42 15.92 14.50
CA GLN A 83 24.84 16.29 14.48
C GLN A 83 25.06 17.61 13.73
N ALA A 84 24.41 17.80 12.57
CA ALA A 84 24.49 19.05 11.81
C ALA A 84 23.96 20.25 12.61
N ARG A 85 22.84 20.09 13.33
CA ARG A 85 22.28 21.13 14.20
C ARG A 85 23.23 21.50 15.34
N LEU A 86 23.81 20.49 16.00
CA LEU A 86 24.79 20.73 17.06
C LEU A 86 26.05 21.42 16.54
N GLY A 87 26.52 21.02 15.34
CA GLY A 87 27.63 21.69 14.65
C GLY A 87 27.33 23.16 14.41
N HIS A 88 26.17 23.47 13.83
CA HIS A 88 25.72 24.85 13.59
C HIS A 88 25.66 25.67 14.88
N GLN A 89 25.02 25.15 15.94
CA GLN A 89 24.93 25.85 17.22
C GLN A 89 26.32 26.12 17.83
N THR A 90 27.25 25.18 17.67
CA THR A 90 28.63 25.34 18.15
C THR A 90 29.38 26.40 17.34
N GLU A 91 29.17 26.44 16.02
CA GLU A 91 29.77 27.46 15.15
C GLU A 91 29.21 28.85 15.45
N GLU A 92 27.89 28.98 15.62
CA GLU A 92 27.24 30.23 16.04
C GLU A 92 27.80 30.74 17.36
N ALA A 93 27.90 29.88 18.38
CA ALA A 93 28.47 30.25 19.67
C ALA A 93 29.93 30.73 19.54
N ARG A 94 30.74 30.07 18.70
CA ARG A 94 32.13 30.49 18.43
C ARG A 94 32.19 31.82 17.69
N ILE A 95 31.27 32.10 16.79
CA ILE A 95 31.18 33.38 16.08
C ILE A 95 30.82 34.48 17.08
N GLU A 96 29.81 34.27 17.91
CA GLU A 96 29.39 35.22 18.93
C GLU A 96 30.52 35.54 19.92
N ASP A 97 31.23 34.51 20.40
CA ASP A 97 32.37 34.69 21.30
C ASP A 97 33.50 35.50 20.64
N ARG A 98 33.77 35.28 19.35
CA ARG A 98 34.77 36.05 18.60
C ARG A 98 34.36 37.51 18.39
N VAL A 99 33.09 37.76 18.09
CA VAL A 99 32.56 39.12 17.96
C VAL A 99 32.69 39.84 19.31
N ARG A 100 32.30 39.19 20.41
CA ARG A 100 32.42 39.74 21.76
C ARG A 100 33.87 40.04 22.17
N GLU A 101 34.82 39.21 21.74
CA GLU A 101 36.25 39.45 21.99
C GLU A 101 36.78 40.62 21.15
N ALA A 102 36.39 40.71 19.88
CA ALA A 102 36.75 41.82 19.00
C ALA A 102 36.27 43.16 19.58
N ASP A 103 35.01 43.23 20.00
CA ASP A 103 34.40 44.42 20.60
C ASP A 103 35.07 44.86 21.92
N ARG A 104 35.71 43.93 22.64
CA ARG A 104 36.45 44.24 23.88
C ARG A 104 37.80 44.89 23.60
N ILE A 105 38.45 44.48 22.51
CA ILE A 105 39.79 44.94 22.15
C ILE A 105 39.71 46.24 21.35
N ASP A 106 38.63 46.46 20.61
CA ASP A 106 38.44 47.63 19.77
C ASP A 106 38.29 48.92 20.62
N PRO A 107 39.28 49.84 20.56
CA PRO A 107 39.27 51.08 21.33
C PRO A 107 38.23 52.10 20.83
N ASP A 108 37.64 51.90 19.64
CA ASP A 108 36.59 52.76 19.09
C ASP A 108 35.19 52.41 19.65
N VAL A 109 35.05 51.24 20.30
CA VAL A 109 33.80 50.79 20.93
C VAL A 109 33.59 51.52 22.26
N ASN A 110 32.79 52.58 22.20
CA ASN A 110 32.42 53.38 23.37
C ASN A 110 31.39 52.65 24.25
N GLN A 111 31.84 51.81 25.18
CA GLN A 111 31.01 51.09 26.17
C GLN A 111 30.28 51.99 27.20
N ARG A 112 30.38 53.33 27.07
CA ARG A 112 29.83 54.32 28.03
C ARG A 112 28.56 55.04 27.55
N ARG A 113 28.01 54.66 26.39
CA ARG A 113 26.74 55.22 25.90
C ARG A 113 25.63 54.19 26.12
N ASP A 114 24.48 54.64 26.63
CA ASP A 114 23.30 53.81 26.92
C ASP A 114 22.68 53.14 25.67
N ASP A 115 23.16 53.49 24.47
CA ASP A 115 22.66 53.02 23.18
C ASP A 115 23.52 51.89 22.54
N TYR A 116 24.25 51.09 23.34
CA TYR A 116 25.02 49.96 22.81
C TYR A 116 24.13 48.74 22.53
N SER A 117 23.92 48.45 21.24
CA SER A 117 23.35 47.19 20.76
C SER A 117 24.44 46.41 20.03
N PRO A 118 24.92 45.26 20.54
CA PRO A 118 25.88 44.43 19.82
C PRO A 118 25.26 43.98 18.49
N GLN A 119 25.85 44.40 17.38
CA GLN A 119 25.46 43.93 16.06
C GLN A 119 26.11 42.57 15.83
N THR A 120 25.49 41.51 16.35
CA THR A 120 25.70 40.18 15.80
C THR A 120 25.35 40.22 14.31
N PRO A 121 26.13 39.62 13.40
CA PRO A 121 25.72 39.46 12.01
C PRO A 121 24.44 38.62 12.01
N GLU A 122 23.31 39.31 11.96
CA GLU A 122 22.00 38.70 11.83
C GLU A 122 22.08 37.78 10.62
N ALA A 123 21.77 36.51 10.87
CA ALA A 123 21.81 35.43 9.91
C ALA A 123 21.43 35.95 8.52
N ALA A 124 22.41 35.91 7.60
CA ALA A 124 22.21 36.32 6.22
C ALA A 124 20.87 35.74 5.73
N PRO A 125 20.01 36.55 5.10
CA PRO A 125 18.70 36.07 4.67
C PRO A 125 18.92 34.84 3.83
N GLN A 126 18.46 33.69 4.33
CA GLN A 126 18.51 32.43 3.62
C GLN A 126 17.87 32.69 2.26
N THR A 127 18.72 32.75 1.23
CA THR A 127 18.30 32.76 -0.15
C THR A 127 17.42 31.53 -0.30
N ARG A 128 16.11 31.75 -0.41
CA ARG A 128 15.17 30.71 -0.79
C ARG A 128 15.78 29.99 -1.98
N PRO A 129 15.85 28.65 -1.98
CA PRO A 129 16.25 27.93 -3.18
C PRO A 129 15.30 28.42 -4.28
N MET A 130 15.86 29.11 -5.28
CA MET A 130 15.13 29.32 -6.51
C MET A 130 14.72 27.93 -6.99
N ASP A 131 13.44 27.80 -7.25
CA ASP A 131 12.80 26.65 -7.84
C ASP A 131 13.39 26.47 -9.24
N THR A 132 14.59 25.87 -9.31
CA THR A 132 15.15 25.31 -10.52
C THR A 132 14.28 24.10 -10.84
N THR A 133 13.18 24.37 -11.54
CA THR A 133 12.54 23.41 -12.43
C THR A 133 13.61 22.94 -13.41
N ASN A 134 14.39 21.96 -12.98
CA ASN A 134 15.13 21.07 -13.85
C ASN A 134 14.06 20.28 -14.60
N ASP A 135 13.66 20.78 -15.75
CA ASP A 135 13.02 19.99 -16.79
C ASP A 135 14.14 19.36 -17.64
N PRO A 136 14.44 18.06 -17.51
CA PRO A 136 15.34 17.39 -18.41
C PRO A 136 14.48 16.62 -19.41
N ARG A 137 14.10 17.27 -20.52
CA ARG A 137 13.95 16.61 -21.84
C ARG A 137 13.58 17.59 -22.96
N THR A 138 14.59 18.24 -23.52
CA THR A 138 14.57 18.52 -24.97
C THR A 138 15.98 18.46 -25.55
N PRO A 139 16.34 17.40 -26.30
CA PRO A 139 17.31 17.52 -27.37
C PRO A 139 16.56 17.93 -28.64
N ALA A 140 16.80 19.15 -29.08
CA ALA A 140 16.54 19.52 -30.47
C ALA A 140 17.62 18.88 -31.35
N ASP A 141 17.16 18.12 -32.34
CA ASP A 141 17.47 18.27 -33.77
C ASP A 141 17.80 16.95 -34.47
N GLY A 142 17.17 16.74 -35.64
CA GLY A 142 17.52 15.66 -36.56
C GLY A 142 16.38 14.78 -37.11
N THR A 143 15.77 15.26 -38.20
CA THR A 143 15.54 14.46 -39.43
C THR A 143 14.31 13.51 -39.52
N HIS A 144 13.27 14.03 -40.18
CA HIS A 144 12.31 13.40 -41.11
C HIS A 144 11.93 11.91 -40.95
N ARG A 145 10.63 11.63 -40.71
CA ARG A 145 9.85 10.70 -41.57
C ARG A 145 8.34 10.85 -41.39
N ALA A 146 7.65 10.88 -42.53
CA ALA A 146 6.22 10.96 -42.75
C ALA A 146 5.32 10.18 -41.77
N ALA A 147 4.25 10.83 -41.33
CA ALA A 147 3.12 10.22 -40.66
C ALA A 147 2.28 9.39 -41.65
N PRO A 148 1.88 8.16 -41.30
CA PRO A 148 0.65 7.58 -41.81
C PRO A 148 -0.50 7.89 -40.85
N SER A 149 -1.50 8.58 -41.38
CA SER A 149 -2.85 8.68 -40.83
C SER A 149 -3.48 7.28 -40.71
N THR A 150 -4.19 7.03 -39.62
CA THR A 150 -5.09 5.87 -39.44
C THR A 150 -6.16 6.26 -38.41
N PRO A 151 -7.36 5.66 -38.44
CA PRO A 151 -8.52 6.28 -39.04
C PRO A 151 -9.64 6.55 -38.03
N GLU A 152 -10.48 7.49 -38.43
CA GLU A 152 -11.84 7.75 -37.97
C GLU A 152 -12.71 6.48 -37.94
N ALA A 153 -13.40 6.23 -36.82
CA ALA A 153 -14.71 5.55 -36.76
C ALA A 153 -15.37 5.74 -35.36
N PRO A 154 -16.71 5.75 -35.27
CA PRO A 154 -17.46 6.73 -34.47
C PRO A 154 -18.37 6.14 -33.38
N GLY A 155 -18.84 6.96 -32.41
CA GLY A 155 -19.97 6.56 -31.53
C GLY A 155 -20.15 7.27 -30.17
N VAL A 156 -20.27 8.60 -30.18
CA VAL A 156 -21.17 9.54 -29.43
C VAL A 156 -22.28 8.92 -28.53
N PRO A 157 -22.93 9.60 -27.53
CA PRO A 157 -22.56 10.63 -26.53
C PRO A 157 -23.12 10.38 -25.08
N GLY A 158 -22.70 11.22 -24.12
CA GLY A 158 -23.53 11.68 -22.97
C GLY A 158 -23.11 11.08 -21.62
N ALA A 159 -22.98 11.80 -20.51
CA ALA A 159 -23.41 13.14 -20.14
C ALA A 159 -22.60 13.58 -18.86
N PRO A 160 -22.72 14.83 -18.38
CA PRO A 160 -21.59 15.63 -17.88
C PRO A 160 -21.34 15.58 -16.37
N GLY A 161 -20.06 15.75 -16.02
CA GLY A 161 -19.54 17.00 -15.44
C GLY A 161 -20.21 17.53 -14.18
N THR A 162 -19.51 17.34 -13.07
CA THR A 162 -19.53 18.16 -11.86
C THR A 162 -19.45 19.66 -12.13
N GLY A 163 -20.24 20.47 -11.43
CA GLY A 163 -20.03 21.93 -11.40
C GLY A 163 -21.09 22.71 -10.61
N THR A 164 -20.76 23.02 -9.35
CA THR A 164 -20.88 24.34 -8.70
C THR A 164 -22.13 25.20 -8.95
N SER A 165 -22.89 25.50 -7.88
CA SER A 165 -23.02 26.88 -7.35
C SER A 165 -23.98 27.01 -6.15
N SER A 166 -23.56 27.84 -5.19
CA SER A 166 -24.36 28.74 -4.34
C SER A 166 -25.26 28.21 -3.20
N HIS A 167 -24.72 28.41 -2.00
CA HIS A 167 -25.33 28.97 -0.76
C HIS A 167 -26.26 30.19 -1.03
N PRO A 168 -27.17 30.68 -0.13
CA PRO A 168 -27.55 30.37 1.27
C PRO A 168 -29.05 29.94 1.39
N ASP A 169 -29.63 29.58 2.54
CA ASP A 169 -30.23 30.51 3.51
C ASP A 169 -30.85 29.76 4.71
N ARG A 170 -30.86 30.45 5.85
CA ARG A 170 -31.39 30.03 7.15
C ARG A 170 -32.91 30.26 7.22
N GLY A 171 -33.62 29.35 7.87
CA GLY A 171 -35.00 29.52 8.35
C GLY A 171 -35.34 28.42 9.34
#